data_AF-A0ABD0ZEN1-F1
#
_entry.id   AF-A0ABD0ZEN1-F1
#
_cell.length_a   1.000
_cell.length_b   1.000
_cell.length_c   1.000
_cell.angle_alpha   90.00
_cell.angle_beta   90.00
_cell.angle_gamma   90.00
#
_symmetry.space_group_name_H-M   'P 1'
#
loop_
_entity.id
_entity.type
_entity.pdbx_description
1 polymer ?
#
loop_
_entity_poly.entity_id
_entity_poly.type
_entity_poly.pdbx_seq_one_letter_code
_entity_poly.pdbx_strand_id
1 'polypeptide(L)' 'MAIHALETPFHWRMRRLETRWYIDAYEKKHDMNHVLIKFAKIDFNIVQTAHQEDLKYVSRWWKETCLCNQLPFVRDRLLN' A
#
# COMPACT_ATOMS: atom_id res chain seq x y z
N MET A 1 9.56 -3.77 -16.88
CA MET A 1 10.86 -3.29 -16.35
C MET A 1 11.26 -1.97 -16.99
N ALA A 2 11.50 -1.92 -18.31
CA ALA A 2 11.92 -0.68 -19.00
C ALA A 2 10.86 0.45 -18.93
N ILE A 3 9.60 0.18 -19.30
CA ILE A 3 8.51 1.17 -19.23
C ILE A 3 8.34 1.70 -17.79
N HIS A 4 8.25 0.79 -16.80
CA HIS A 4 8.17 1.14 -15.38
C HIS A 4 9.32 2.07 -14.91
N ALA A 5 10.54 1.85 -15.40
CA ALA A 5 11.70 2.71 -15.12
C ALA A 5 11.60 4.11 -15.72
N LEU A 6 10.97 4.24 -16.89
CA LEU A 6 10.74 5.54 -17.55
C LEU A 6 9.61 6.33 -16.89
N GLU A 7 8.57 5.66 -16.39
CA GLU A 7 7.46 6.32 -15.67
C GLU A 7 7.91 6.93 -14.35
N THR A 8 8.73 6.22 -13.57
CA THR A 8 9.30 6.76 -12.34
C THR A 8 10.65 6.08 -12.06
N PRO A 9 11.75 6.84 -11.87
CA PRO A 9 13.04 6.27 -11.47
C PRO A 9 12.96 5.55 -10.12
N PHE A 10 13.69 4.45 -9.96
CA PHE A 10 13.64 3.61 -8.74
C PHE A 10 13.80 4.39 -7.43
N HIS A 11 14.70 5.37 -7.39
CA HIS A 11 14.99 6.18 -6.20
C HIS A 11 13.87 7.17 -5.82
N TRP A 12 12.89 7.41 -6.71
CA TRP A 12 11.71 8.24 -6.44
C TRP A 12 10.47 7.42 -6.11
N ARG A 13 10.55 6.09 -6.17
CA ARG A 13 9.38 5.24 -5.96
C ARG A 13 9.08 5.05 -4.50
N MET A 14 7.79 5.06 -4.17
CA MET A 14 7.33 4.64 -2.85
C MET A 14 7.61 3.15 -2.67
N ARG A 15 8.40 2.80 -1.65
CA ARG A 15 8.88 1.43 -1.40
C ARG A 15 7.76 0.39 -1.39
N ARG A 16 6.61 0.69 -0.77
CA ARG A 16 5.50 -0.27 -0.68
C ARG A 16 4.80 -0.52 -2.02
N LEU A 17 4.59 0.53 -2.82
CA LEU A 17 4.05 0.38 -4.18
C LEU A 17 5.01 -0.40 -5.08
N GLU A 18 6.30 -0.09 -4.99
CA GLU A 18 7.34 -0.81 -5.74
C GLU A 18 7.44 -2.28 -5.32
N THR A 19 7.34 -2.57 -4.02
CA THR A 19 7.36 -3.95 -3.51
C THR A 19 6.19 -4.75 -4.09
N ARG A 20 4.98 -4.18 -4.11
CA ARG A 20 3.80 -4.84 -4.69
C ARG A 20 4.00 -5.12 -6.19
N TRP A 21 4.44 -4.11 -6.94
CA TRP A 21 4.71 -4.25 -8.36
C TRP A 21 5.78 -5.32 -8.64
N TYR A 22 6.85 -5.33 -7.84
CA TYR A 22 7.96 -6.26 -8.03
C TYR A 22 7.59 -7.70 -7.66
N ILE A 23 6.73 -7.93 -6.65
CA ILE A 23 6.17 -9.26 -6.35
C ILE A 23 5.47 -9.81 -7.61
N ASP A 24 4.59 -9.01 -8.22
CA ASP A 24 3.81 -9.41 -9.40
C ASP A 24 4.71 -9.59 -10.66
N ALA A 25 5.78 -8.81 -10.78
CA ALA A 25 6.75 -8.93 -11.87
C ALA A 25 7.69 -10.13 -11.70
N TYR A 26 8.17 -10.39 -10.48
CA TYR A 26 9.09 -11.48 -10.16
C TYR A 26 8.42 -12.84 -10.29
N GLU A 27 7.14 -12.96 -9.93
CA GLU A 27 6.35 -14.18 -10.09
C GLU A 27 6.26 -14.67 -11.55
N LYS A 28 6.42 -13.77 -12.53
CA LYS A 28 6.38 -14.10 -13.97
C LYS A 28 7.71 -14.57 -14.52
N LYS A 29 8.80 -14.54 -13.74
CA LYS A 29 10.11 -14.99 -14.20
C LYS A 29 10.20 -16.51 -14.19
N HIS A 30 10.82 -17.07 -15.23
CA HIS A 30 11.03 -18.52 -15.35
C HIS A 30 11.97 -19.08 -14.26
N ASP A 31 12.94 -18.29 -13.81
CA ASP A 31 13.96 -18.64 -12.82
C ASP A 31 13.62 -18.17 -11.39
N MET A 32 12.34 -17.90 -11.13
CA MET A 32 11.89 -17.37 -9.84
C MET A 32 12.08 -18.39 -8.71
N ASN A 33 12.70 -17.94 -7.61
CA ASN A 33 12.76 -18.70 -6.36
C ASN A 33 11.39 -18.73 -5.64
N HIS A 34 10.79 -19.93 -5.55
CA HIS A 34 9.47 -20.16 -4.93
C HIS A 34 9.41 -19.81 -3.43
N VAL A 35 10.51 -19.98 -2.70
CA VAL A 35 10.58 -19.63 -1.27
C VAL A 35 10.57 -18.11 -1.12
N LEU A 36 11.32 -17.41 -1.98
CA LEU A 36 11.39 -15.95 -1.95
C LEU A 36 10.04 -15.29 -2.27
N ILE A 37 9.32 -15.74 -3.30
CA ILE A 37 8.00 -15.15 -3.63
C ILE A 37 6.98 -15.41 -2.52
N LYS A 38 6.98 -16.61 -1.92
CA LYS A 38 6.08 -16.95 -0.82
C LYS A 38 6.36 -16.06 0.38
N PHE A 39 7.64 -15.88 0.73
CA PHE A 39 8.06 -14.99 1.79
C PHE A 39 7.62 -13.55 1.53
N ALA A 40 7.89 -13.00 0.34
CA ALA A 40 7.55 -11.62 -0.01
C ALA A 40 6.03 -11.36 0.06
N LYS A 41 5.20 -12.31 -0.39
CA LYS A 41 3.73 -12.21 -0.28
C LYS A 41 3.25 -12.20 1.17
N ILE A 42 3.83 -13.04 2.04
CA ILE A 42 3.50 -13.08 3.46
C ILE A 42 3.90 -11.78 4.15
N ASP A 43 5.14 -11.32 3.97
CA ASP A 43 5.63 -10.05 4.54
C ASP A 43 4.74 -8.86 4.14
N PHE A 44 4.41 -8.78 2.84
CA PHE A 44 3.54 -7.73 2.33
C PHE A 44 2.17 -7.73 3.01
N ASN A 45 1.55 -8.90 3.16
CA ASN A 45 0.24 -9.04 3.79
C ASN A 45 0.27 -8.71 5.28
N ILE A 46 1.34 -9.05 6.01
CA ILE A 46 1.50 -8.71 7.43
C ILE A 46 1.46 -7.18 7.60
N VAL A 47 2.25 -6.46 6.80
CA VAL A 47 2.29 -4.99 6.90
C VAL A 47 0.98 -4.36 6.41
N GLN A 48 0.38 -4.90 5.35
CA GLN A 48 -0.94 -4.44 4.89
C GLN A 48 -2.01 -4.61 5.99
N THR A 49 -1.97 -5.73 6.73
CA THR A 49 -2.89 -5.98 7.85
C THR A 49 -2.68 -4.97 8.97
N ALA A 50 -1.43 -4.67 9.33
CA ALA A 50 -1.13 -3.64 10.33
C ALA A 50 -1.70 -2.27 9.91
N HIS A 51 -1.49 -1.86 8.65
CA HIS A 51 -2.06 -0.61 8.12
C HIS A 51 -3.59 -0.61 8.12
N GLN A 52 -4.23 -1.75 7.88
CA GLN A 52 -5.70 -1.85 7.97
C GLN A 52 -6.20 -1.67 9.40
N GLU A 53 -5.48 -2.19 10.40
CA GLU A 53 -5.82 -1.96 11.81
C GLU A 53 -5.62 -0.48 12.20
N ASP A 54 -4.52 0.14 11.77
CA ASP A 54 -4.29 1.57 11.96
C ASP A 54 -5.41 2.41 11.31
N LEU A 55 -5.81 2.07 10.08
CA LEU A 55 -6.92 2.73 9.39
C LEU A 55 -8.25 2.54 10.11
N LYS A 56 -8.53 1.35 10.67
CA LYS A 56 -9.75 1.14 11.48
C LYS A 56 -9.75 2.05 12.71
N TYR A 57 -8.60 2.18 13.38
CA TYR A 57 -8.45 3.06 14.53
C TYR A 57 -8.67 4.52 14.14
N VAL A 58 -7.94 5.01 13.14
CA VAL A 58 -8.04 6.41 12.67
C VAL A 58 -9.44 6.71 12.14
N SER A 59 -10.08 5.77 11.43
CA SER A 59 -11.45 5.92 10.94
C SER A 59 -12.46 6.05 12.08
N ARG A 60 -12.29 5.28 13.16
CA ARG A 60 -13.14 5.41 14.35
C ARG A 60 -12.94 6.77 15.02
N TRP A 61 -11.69 7.15 15.26
CA TRP A 61 -11.35 8.44 15.85
C TRP A 61 -11.92 9.61 15.04
N TRP A 62 -11.77 9.59 13.72
CA TRP A 62 -12.31 10.63 12.84
C TRP A 62 -13.84 10.75 12.93
N LYS A 63 -14.55 9.62 12.96
CA LYS A 63 -16.01 9.61 13.14
C LYS A 63 -16.42 10.22 14.49
N GLU A 64 -15.68 9.93 15.55
CA GLU A 64 -15.94 10.47 16.90
C GLU A 64 -15.78 11.99 16.95
N THR A 65 -14.92 12.59 16.11
CA THR A 65 -14.78 14.06 16.05
C THR A 65 -16.04 14.78 15.54
N CYS A 66 -16.93 14.08 14.84
CA CYS A 66 -18.15 14.64 14.20
C CYS A 66 -17.91 15.85 13.26
N LEU A 67 -16.66 16.14 12.87
CA LEU A 67 -16.31 17.35 12.12
C LEU A 67 -17.00 17.43 10.76
N CYS A 68 -17.14 16.29 10.06
CA CYS A 68 -17.88 16.21 8.79
C CYS A 68 -19.34 16.65 8.92
N ASN A 69 -19.94 16.48 10.10
CA ASN A 69 -21.34 16.85 10.34
C ASN A 69 -21.46 18.31 10.81
N GLN A 70 -20.44 18.84 11.48
CA GLN A 70 -20.46 20.17 12.09
C GLN A 70 -19.99 21.27 11.13
N LEU A 71 -19.08 20.96 10.21
CA LEU A 71 -18.46 21.94 9.34
C LEU A 71 -18.76 21.61 7.87
N PRO A 72 -19.55 22.43 7.16
CA PRO A 72 -20.04 22.12 5.81
C PRO A 72 -18.95 22.06 4.74
N PHE A 73 -17.74 22.55 5.06
CA PHE A 73 -16.59 22.54 4.15
C PHE A 73 -15.66 21.33 4.37
N VAL A 74 -15.80 20.59 5.48
CA VAL A 74 -14.96 19.43 5.78
C VAL A 74 -15.37 18.27 4.87
N ARG A 75 -14.38 17.66 4.22
CA ARG A 75 -14.58 16.46 3.38
C ARG A 75 -13.89 15.28 4.02
N ASP A 76 -14.50 14.11 3.93
CA ASP A 76 -13.84 12.87 4.30
C ASP A 76 -12.70 12.56 3.31
N ARG A 77 -11.46 12.57 3.81
CA ARG A 77 -10.24 12.30 3.04
C ARG A 77 -9.30 11.32 3.73
N LEU A 78 -9.79 10.50 4.66
CA LEU A 78 -8.93 9.58 5.42
C LEU A 78 -8.17 8.57 4.55
N LEU A 79 -8.68 8.27 3.35
CA LEU A 79 -8.13 7.26 2.45
C LEU A 79 -7.56 7.85 1.14
N ASN A 80 -7.60 9.17 0.96
CA ASN A 80 -7.32 9.86 -0.32
C ASN A 80 -6.03 10.66 -0.31
#